data_AF-A0AB39M9B4-F1
#
_entry.id   AF-A0AB39M9B4-F1
#
_cell.length_a   1.000
_cell.length_b   1.000
_cell.length_c   1.000
_cell.angle_alpha   90.00
_cell.angle_beta   90.00
_cell.angle_gamma   90.00
#
_symmetry.space_group_name_H-M   'P 1'
#
loop_
_entity.id
_entity.type
_entity.pdbx_description
1 polymer ?
#
loop_
_entity_poly.entity_id
_entity_poly.type
_entity_poly.pdbx_seq_one_letter_code
_entity_poly.pdbx_strand_id
1 'polypeptide(L)'
;MSNSSLPALPASDRPEVAARLRDALLGAAFTADGLLELLGAPAYTALARSETVPALRATRGDTPLETLVRLFLLQQPVPHARVADVLPVTACLESGWLVSVGTDEVAATVDVRPYGGPEGEDWFIVSDLGCAVGGAGGIGSREEGVVLGVGGASTTLAGITVRTPVSAALDLGTGSGIQALHASRHATRVTATDLNPRALHITALTLALSGAQAADLREGSLFEPVRDDETYELIVSNPPFVISPGARLTYRDGGMGGDDLCRSLVQQAGERLREGGFAQFLANWQHVEGEDWQDRLRSWVPRGCDAWIVQREVQDVTQYAELWLRDAGDHRGDTAAYEALYDAWLDEFEARKVKAVGFGWITLRRTDSDAPSITVEEWPHPVEQPLGDAVREHFDRVDYLRTHDDAALLAAHFRLAPEIIQEQVGLPGAEDPEHVVLRQHRGMRRATKVDTVGAGFAGVCDGTMSAGRILDAIAQLVGEDPVLLRDRTPAQIRLLVEQGFLEPVG
;
A
#
# COMPACT_ATOMS: atom_id res chain seq x y z
N MET A 1 -6.76 -31.77 -20.45
CA MET A 1 -7.30 -31.48 -19.10
C MET A 1 -6.37 -32.16 -18.10
N SER A 2 -5.32 -31.47 -17.68
CA SER A 2 -4.51 -31.90 -16.54
C SER A 2 -5.23 -31.38 -15.31
N ASN A 3 -5.74 -32.27 -14.45
CA ASN A 3 -6.09 -31.92 -13.08
C ASN A 3 -4.77 -31.60 -12.38
N SER A 4 -4.28 -30.38 -12.53
CA SER A 4 -3.21 -29.85 -11.70
C SER A 4 -3.92 -29.31 -10.45
N SER A 5 -3.81 -30.06 -9.35
CA SER A 5 -4.11 -29.53 -8.03
C SER A 5 -2.89 -28.75 -7.56
N LEU A 6 -3.10 -27.57 -6.98
CA LEU A 6 -2.03 -26.77 -6.37
C LEU A 6 -1.08 -27.64 -5.52
N PRO A 7 0.24 -27.37 -5.54
CA PRO A 7 1.20 -28.10 -4.72
C PRO A 7 0.81 -28.10 -3.24
N ALA A 8 1.12 -29.18 -2.52
CA ALA A 8 0.96 -29.19 -1.07
C ALA A 8 1.87 -28.13 -0.44
N LEU A 9 1.37 -27.43 0.59
CA LEU A 9 2.15 -26.44 1.31
C LEU A 9 3.03 -27.08 2.39
N PRO A 10 4.16 -26.44 2.75
CA PRO A 10 4.98 -26.84 3.89
C PRO A 10 4.17 -26.82 5.18
N ALA A 11 4.48 -27.69 6.14
CA ALA A 11 3.82 -27.74 7.43
C ALA A 11 4.07 -26.44 8.25
N SER A 12 3.00 -25.79 8.71
CA SER A 12 3.07 -24.56 9.53
C SER A 12 3.15 -24.83 11.04
N ASP A 13 2.93 -26.07 11.46
CA ASP A 13 2.97 -26.53 12.87
C ASP A 13 4.39 -26.91 13.35
N ARG A 14 5.41 -26.70 12.52
CA ARG A 14 6.83 -26.95 12.81
C ARG A 14 7.67 -25.66 12.76
N PRO A 15 7.43 -24.70 13.67
CA PRO A 15 8.12 -23.41 13.67
C PRO A 15 9.64 -23.53 13.84
N GLU A 16 10.13 -24.60 14.46
CA GLU A 16 11.56 -24.89 14.60
C GLU A 16 12.25 -25.19 13.26
N VAL A 17 11.52 -25.75 12.29
CA VAL A 17 12.06 -25.97 10.94
C VAL A 17 12.16 -24.64 10.19
N ALA A 18 11.13 -23.80 10.29
CA ALA A 18 11.15 -22.45 9.73
C ALA A 18 12.29 -21.60 10.32
N ALA A 19 12.53 -21.68 11.64
CA ALA A 19 13.65 -20.98 12.28
C ALA A 19 15.02 -21.47 11.78
N ARG A 20 15.23 -22.79 11.67
CA ARG A 20 16.48 -23.34 11.11
C ARG A 20 16.67 -22.99 9.64
N LEU A 21 15.58 -22.98 8.86
CA LEU A 21 15.60 -22.54 7.47
C LEU A 21 15.98 -21.07 7.38
N ARG A 22 15.36 -20.20 8.19
CA ARG A 22 15.69 -18.77 8.29
C ARG A 22 17.17 -18.56 8.59
N ASP A 23 17.72 -19.23 9.59
CA ASP A 23 19.14 -19.10 9.95
C ASP A 23 20.08 -19.51 8.79
N ALA A 24 19.71 -20.56 8.05
CA ALA A 24 20.45 -20.99 6.87
C ALA A 24 20.37 -19.98 5.71
N LEU A 25 19.18 -19.40 5.45
CA LEU A 25 19.00 -18.36 4.43
C LEU A 25 19.86 -17.13 4.75
N LEU A 26 19.83 -16.67 6.00
CA LEU A 26 20.65 -15.53 6.45
C LEU A 26 22.14 -15.84 6.40
N GLY A 27 22.56 -17.03 6.85
CA GLY A 27 23.96 -17.46 6.83
C GLY A 27 24.54 -17.54 5.40
N ALA A 28 23.69 -17.75 4.40
CA ALA A 28 24.06 -17.74 2.98
C ALA A 28 23.91 -16.35 2.32
N ALA A 29 23.61 -15.29 3.07
CA ALA A 29 23.30 -13.95 2.57
C ALA A 29 22.15 -13.92 1.55
N PHE A 30 21.15 -14.79 1.71
CA PHE A 30 19.93 -14.77 0.90
C PHE A 30 19.00 -13.64 1.37
N THR A 31 19.43 -12.41 1.14
CA THR A 31 18.76 -11.17 1.58
C THR A 31 18.49 -10.26 0.38
N ALA A 32 17.66 -9.22 0.53
CA ALA A 32 17.40 -8.29 -0.58
C ALA A 32 18.70 -7.68 -1.12
N ASP A 33 19.61 -7.28 -0.22
CA ASP A 33 20.92 -6.73 -0.57
C ASP A 33 21.86 -7.78 -1.16
N GLY A 34 21.92 -8.99 -0.59
CA GLY A 34 22.75 -10.08 -1.11
C GLY A 34 22.34 -10.50 -2.51
N LEU A 35 21.02 -10.52 -2.80
CA LEU A 35 20.51 -10.76 -4.14
C LEU A 35 20.92 -9.65 -5.12
N LEU A 36 20.84 -8.38 -4.71
CA LEU A 36 21.24 -7.27 -5.55
C LEU A 36 22.74 -7.30 -5.86
N GLU A 37 23.57 -7.63 -4.86
CA GLU A 37 25.02 -7.78 -5.01
C GLU A 37 25.39 -8.93 -5.96
N LEU A 38 24.79 -10.11 -5.76
CA LEU A 38 25.07 -11.28 -6.60
C LEU A 38 24.58 -11.10 -8.04
N LEU A 39 23.34 -10.66 -8.23
CA LEU A 39 22.72 -10.58 -9.55
C LEU A 39 23.16 -9.33 -10.32
N GLY A 40 23.48 -8.26 -9.60
CA GLY A 40 23.63 -6.91 -10.15
C GLY A 40 22.30 -6.29 -10.55
N ALA A 41 22.26 -4.96 -10.59
CA ALA A 41 21.04 -4.19 -10.87
C ALA A 41 20.27 -4.64 -12.13
N PRO A 42 20.92 -4.93 -13.29
CA PRO A 42 20.19 -5.33 -14.49
C PRO A 42 19.43 -6.65 -14.34
N ALA A 43 20.06 -7.68 -13.74
CA ALA A 43 19.43 -8.99 -13.59
C ALA A 43 18.42 -9.00 -12.44
N TYR A 44 18.67 -8.25 -11.36
CA TYR A 44 17.71 -8.06 -10.27
C TYR A 44 16.41 -7.41 -10.78
N THR A 45 16.54 -6.33 -11.55
CA THR A 45 15.39 -5.63 -12.17
C THR A 45 14.66 -6.51 -13.19
N ALA A 46 15.39 -7.37 -13.92
CA ALA A 46 14.80 -8.33 -14.84
C ALA A 46 13.97 -9.41 -14.12
N LEU A 47 14.50 -9.94 -13.03
CA LEU A 47 13.79 -10.93 -12.22
C LEU A 47 12.50 -10.36 -11.61
N ALA A 48 12.51 -9.07 -11.22
CA ALA A 48 11.32 -8.36 -10.74
C ALA A 48 10.23 -8.16 -11.80
N ARG A 49 10.49 -8.47 -13.08
CA ARG A 49 9.49 -8.50 -14.17
C ARG A 49 9.34 -9.91 -14.75
N SER A 50 9.67 -10.93 -13.97
CA SER A 50 9.62 -12.35 -14.32
C SER A 50 10.56 -12.79 -15.46
N GLU A 51 11.55 -11.98 -15.81
CA GLU A 51 12.58 -12.32 -16.78
C GLU A 51 13.75 -13.05 -16.10
N THR A 52 13.74 -14.38 -16.14
CA THR A 52 14.65 -15.23 -15.36
C THR A 52 16.01 -15.46 -16.02
N VAL A 53 16.13 -15.27 -17.33
CA VAL A 53 17.36 -15.58 -18.09
C VAL A 53 18.61 -14.86 -17.56
N PRO A 54 18.58 -13.55 -17.23
CA PRO A 54 19.74 -12.87 -16.65
C PRO A 54 20.17 -13.48 -15.31
N ALA A 55 19.22 -13.79 -14.43
CA ALA A 55 19.51 -14.40 -13.13
C ALA A 55 20.04 -15.84 -13.26
N LEU A 56 19.52 -16.64 -14.20
CA LEU A 56 20.07 -17.96 -14.55
C LEU A 56 21.52 -17.90 -15.04
N ARG A 57 21.92 -16.80 -15.68
CA ARG A 57 23.30 -16.56 -16.12
C ARG A 57 24.20 -16.12 -14.98
N ALA A 58 23.71 -15.27 -14.09
CA ALA A 58 24.45 -14.79 -12.92
C ALA A 58 24.75 -15.89 -11.91
N THR A 59 23.91 -16.93 -11.85
CA THR A 59 23.97 -18.02 -10.84
C THR A 59 24.59 -19.31 -11.38
N ARG A 60 25.64 -19.25 -12.22
CA ARG A 60 26.21 -20.46 -12.86
C ARG A 60 27.25 -21.21 -12.02
N GLY A 61 27.69 -20.61 -10.93
CA GLY A 61 28.59 -21.21 -9.96
C GLY A 61 27.86 -22.15 -9.01
N ASP A 62 28.46 -22.28 -7.82
CA ASP A 62 28.10 -23.25 -6.79
C ASP A 62 28.13 -22.63 -5.39
N THR A 63 28.15 -21.30 -5.29
CA THR A 63 28.07 -20.64 -3.98
C THR A 63 26.73 -20.94 -3.28
N PRO A 64 26.69 -20.88 -1.93
CA PRO A 64 25.44 -21.07 -1.20
C PRO A 64 24.31 -20.15 -1.66
N LEU A 65 24.61 -18.87 -1.88
CA LEU A 65 23.63 -17.90 -2.34
C LEU A 65 23.07 -18.23 -3.73
N GLU A 66 23.94 -18.56 -4.69
CA GLU A 66 23.52 -18.96 -6.04
C GLU A 66 22.63 -20.21 -6.03
N THR A 67 22.95 -21.16 -5.15
CA THR A 67 22.15 -22.37 -4.92
C THR A 67 20.73 -22.01 -4.45
N LEU A 68 20.60 -21.10 -3.48
CA LEU A 68 19.30 -20.64 -2.98
C LEU A 68 18.52 -19.83 -4.02
N VAL A 69 19.17 -18.96 -4.79
CA VAL A 69 18.54 -18.23 -5.90
C VAL A 69 17.96 -19.20 -6.93
N ARG A 70 18.72 -20.23 -7.32
CA ARG A 70 18.25 -21.25 -8.25
C ARG A 70 17.05 -22.02 -7.71
N LEU A 71 17.11 -22.40 -6.45
CA LEU A 71 16.12 -23.23 -5.79
C LEU A 71 14.79 -22.50 -5.60
N PHE A 72 14.80 -21.31 -4.98
CA PHE A 72 13.58 -20.59 -4.61
C PHE A 72 13.11 -19.62 -5.70
N LEU A 73 13.98 -18.71 -6.16
CA LEU A 73 13.55 -17.64 -7.08
C LEU A 73 13.42 -18.09 -8.53
N LEU A 74 14.29 -19.00 -8.98
CA LEU A 74 14.29 -19.53 -10.35
C LEU A 74 13.60 -20.88 -10.46
N GLN A 75 13.22 -21.47 -9.32
CA GLN A 75 12.42 -22.69 -9.21
C GLN A 75 13.02 -23.85 -10.02
N GLN A 76 14.35 -23.96 -10.01
CA GLN A 76 15.09 -25.03 -10.67
C GLN A 76 15.33 -26.17 -9.68
N PRO A 77 15.17 -27.44 -10.11
CA PRO A 77 15.75 -28.56 -9.37
C PRO A 77 17.25 -28.36 -9.17
N VAL A 78 17.74 -28.65 -7.97
CA VAL A 78 19.16 -28.54 -7.61
C VAL A 78 19.65 -29.86 -7.03
N PRO A 79 20.88 -30.31 -7.33
CA PRO A 79 21.44 -31.52 -6.74
C PRO A 79 21.35 -31.53 -5.21
N HIS A 80 20.87 -32.63 -4.64
CA HIS A 80 20.66 -32.80 -3.20
C HIS A 80 21.93 -32.46 -2.41
N ALA A 81 23.10 -32.93 -2.87
CA ALA A 81 24.38 -32.67 -2.22
C ALA A 81 24.67 -31.16 -2.05
N ARG A 82 24.37 -30.34 -3.06
CA ARG A 82 24.58 -28.88 -2.99
C ARG A 82 23.64 -28.21 -2.01
N VAL A 83 22.38 -28.64 -1.98
CA VAL A 83 21.39 -28.07 -1.06
C VAL A 83 21.68 -28.52 0.38
N ALA A 84 22.20 -29.73 0.59
CA ALA A 84 22.55 -30.28 1.90
C ALA A 84 23.71 -29.53 2.59
N ASP A 85 24.59 -28.90 1.82
CA ASP A 85 25.66 -28.04 2.36
C ASP A 85 25.15 -26.69 2.87
N VAL A 86 23.91 -26.30 2.53
CA VAL A 86 23.34 -24.98 2.83
C VAL A 86 22.11 -25.07 3.74
N LEU A 87 21.18 -25.97 3.45
CA LEU A 87 19.89 -26.09 4.11
C LEU A 87 19.77 -27.38 4.94
N PRO A 88 18.90 -27.41 5.96
CA PRO A 88 18.56 -28.64 6.68
C PRO A 88 17.65 -29.56 5.84
N VAL A 89 18.17 -30.12 4.74
CA VAL A 89 17.39 -30.80 3.68
C VAL A 89 16.44 -31.88 4.22
N THR A 90 16.89 -32.75 5.13
CA THR A 90 16.01 -33.78 5.72
C THR A 90 14.78 -33.18 6.38
N ALA A 91 14.96 -32.12 7.19
CA ALA A 91 13.85 -31.45 7.86
C ALA A 91 12.95 -30.73 6.85
N CYS A 92 13.53 -30.09 5.82
CA CYS A 92 12.78 -29.43 4.77
C CYS A 92 11.96 -30.40 3.90
N LEU A 93 12.46 -31.61 3.64
CA LEU A 93 11.71 -32.66 2.94
C LEU A 93 10.56 -33.18 3.80
N GLU A 94 10.82 -33.48 5.08
CA GLU A 94 9.80 -33.99 6.02
C GLU A 94 8.67 -32.99 6.30
N SER A 95 8.99 -31.70 6.27
CA SER A 95 8.02 -30.61 6.47
C SER A 95 7.48 -30.05 5.15
N GLY A 96 7.91 -30.56 4.00
CA GLY A 96 7.35 -30.20 2.70
C GLY A 96 7.79 -28.85 2.12
N TRP A 97 8.86 -28.21 2.63
CA TRP A 97 9.52 -27.06 1.96
C TRP A 97 10.25 -27.47 0.68
N LEU A 98 10.74 -28.71 0.65
CA LEU A 98 11.40 -29.31 -0.49
C LEU A 98 10.71 -30.62 -0.88
N VAL A 99 10.86 -31.00 -2.14
CA VAL A 99 10.48 -32.32 -2.66
C VAL A 99 11.63 -32.92 -3.44
N SER A 100 11.80 -34.24 -3.38
CA SER A 100 12.76 -34.95 -4.22
C SER A 100 12.25 -35.02 -5.67
N VAL A 101 13.12 -34.67 -6.62
CA VAL A 101 12.86 -34.74 -8.06
C VAL A 101 13.89 -35.69 -8.68
N GLY A 102 13.43 -36.70 -9.39
CA GLY A 102 14.34 -37.69 -9.97
C GLY A 102 15.06 -38.52 -8.89
N THR A 103 16.37 -38.74 -9.08
CA THR A 103 17.16 -39.62 -8.22
C THR A 103 18.11 -38.91 -7.25
N ASP A 104 18.52 -37.67 -7.53
CA ASP A 104 19.52 -36.94 -6.74
C ASP A 104 19.30 -35.41 -6.75
N GLU A 105 18.10 -34.95 -7.07
CA GLU A 105 17.76 -33.52 -7.06
C GLU A 105 16.61 -33.23 -6.11
N VAL A 106 16.54 -31.99 -5.63
CA VAL A 106 15.44 -31.46 -4.84
C VAL A 106 14.92 -30.17 -5.48
N ALA A 107 13.64 -29.90 -5.32
CA ALA A 107 13.00 -28.67 -5.76
C ALA A 107 12.20 -28.03 -4.61
N ALA A 108 12.03 -26.72 -4.65
CA ALA A 108 11.16 -25.99 -3.75
C ALA A 108 9.68 -26.27 -4.08
N THR A 109 8.83 -26.31 -3.05
CA THR A 109 7.38 -26.48 -3.18
C THR A 109 6.63 -25.16 -3.14
N VAL A 110 7.29 -24.09 -2.70
CA VAL A 110 6.80 -22.71 -2.57
C VAL A 110 7.86 -21.74 -3.07
N ASP A 111 7.45 -20.54 -3.47
CA ASP A 111 8.37 -19.42 -3.72
C ASP A 111 8.73 -18.77 -2.37
N VAL A 112 10.01 -18.41 -2.21
CA VAL A 112 10.52 -17.74 -1.01
C VAL A 112 11.36 -16.54 -1.47
N ARG A 113 10.88 -15.34 -1.16
CA ARG A 113 11.50 -14.09 -1.62
C ARG A 113 12.01 -13.26 -0.45
N PRO A 114 13.30 -12.89 -0.44
CA PRO A 114 13.81 -11.90 0.49
C PRO A 114 13.09 -10.56 0.34
N TYR A 115 12.78 -9.93 1.47
CA TYR A 115 12.12 -8.64 1.57
C TYR A 115 12.79 -7.81 2.66
N GLY A 116 13.17 -6.58 2.34
CA GLY A 116 13.77 -5.65 3.30
C GLY A 116 12.70 -5.01 4.19
N GLY A 117 12.81 -5.23 5.49
CA GLY A 117 12.02 -4.55 6.51
C GLY A 117 12.35 -3.06 6.62
N PRO A 118 11.46 -2.26 7.23
CA PRO A 118 11.61 -0.81 7.31
C PRO A 118 12.82 -0.34 8.13
N GLU A 119 13.31 -1.16 9.07
CA GLU A 119 14.45 -0.85 9.94
C GLU A 119 15.70 -1.66 9.55
N GLY A 120 15.73 -2.19 8.33
CA GLY A 120 16.83 -3.01 7.82
C GLY A 120 16.74 -4.48 8.20
N GLU A 121 15.56 -4.98 8.59
CA GLU A 121 15.37 -6.40 8.85
C GLU A 121 15.38 -7.23 7.56
N ASP A 122 15.94 -8.43 7.63
CA ASP A 122 15.84 -9.42 6.55
C ASP A 122 14.64 -10.33 6.76
N TRP A 123 13.58 -10.10 5.99
CA TRP A 123 12.35 -10.89 6.00
C TRP A 123 12.24 -11.78 4.77
N PHE A 124 11.32 -12.75 4.84
CA PHE A 124 11.07 -13.73 3.79
C PHE A 124 9.57 -13.88 3.56
N ILE A 125 9.14 -13.60 2.33
CA ILE A 125 7.74 -13.77 1.94
C ILE A 125 7.59 -15.08 1.20
N VAL A 126 6.60 -15.86 1.63
CA VAL A 126 6.22 -17.13 1.03
C VAL A 126 5.03 -16.91 0.10
N SER A 127 5.03 -17.57 -1.05
CA SER A 127 3.89 -17.60 -1.98
C SER A 127 3.87 -18.88 -2.79
N ASP A 128 2.84 -19.05 -3.62
CA ASP A 128 2.83 -20.15 -4.58
C ASP A 128 3.92 -20.00 -5.65
N LEU A 129 4.35 -21.14 -6.20
CA LEU A 129 5.32 -21.19 -7.30
C LEU A 129 4.76 -20.45 -8.54
N GLY A 130 5.64 -19.83 -9.32
CA GLY A 130 5.26 -19.00 -10.47
C GLY A 130 4.40 -17.76 -10.16
N CYS A 131 4.22 -17.39 -8.88
CA CYS A 131 3.33 -16.29 -8.46
C CYS A 131 4.10 -15.06 -7.92
N ALA A 132 5.35 -14.92 -8.36
CA ALA A 132 6.12 -13.71 -8.21
C ALA A 132 5.41 -12.55 -8.91
N VAL A 133 4.91 -11.57 -8.15
CA VAL A 133 4.18 -10.45 -8.74
C VAL A 133 5.20 -9.47 -9.33
N GLY A 134 5.31 -9.48 -10.65
CA GLY A 134 6.29 -8.68 -11.34
C GLY A 134 6.15 -8.75 -12.85
N GLY A 135 5.54 -7.70 -13.43
CA GLY A 135 5.60 -7.40 -14.87
C GLY A 135 4.39 -7.83 -15.70
N ALA A 136 4.43 -7.46 -16.99
CA ALA A 136 3.41 -7.74 -18.02
C ALA A 136 3.22 -9.23 -18.37
N GLY A 137 3.85 -10.11 -17.58
CA GLY A 137 3.84 -11.56 -17.73
C GLY A 137 2.51 -12.22 -17.34
N GLY A 138 1.76 -11.60 -16.43
CA GLY A 138 0.60 -12.20 -15.78
C GLY A 138 0.99 -13.32 -14.79
N ILE A 139 0.01 -13.80 -14.02
CA ILE A 139 0.16 -14.96 -13.13
C ILE A 139 0.53 -16.23 -13.93
N GLY A 140 1.53 -16.98 -13.46
CA GLY A 140 1.96 -18.23 -14.11
C GLY A 140 0.97 -19.39 -13.97
N SER A 141 -0.01 -19.26 -13.06
CA SER A 141 -1.09 -20.23 -12.83
C SER A 141 -2.44 -19.54 -12.81
N ARG A 142 -3.47 -20.17 -13.41
CA ARG A 142 -4.88 -19.74 -13.40
C ARG A 142 -5.73 -20.55 -12.43
N GLU A 143 -5.11 -21.36 -11.58
CA GLU A 143 -5.82 -22.20 -10.61
C GLU A 143 -6.51 -21.34 -9.54
N GLU A 144 -7.71 -21.74 -9.13
CA GLU A 144 -8.40 -21.12 -8.01
C GLU A 144 -7.64 -21.35 -6.71
N GLY A 145 -7.56 -20.33 -5.85
CA GLY A 145 -6.89 -20.42 -4.55
C GLY A 145 -5.38 -20.19 -4.57
N VAL A 146 -4.78 -19.83 -5.71
CA VAL A 146 -3.38 -19.38 -5.80
C VAL A 146 -3.16 -18.13 -4.93
N VAL A 147 -2.04 -18.09 -4.21
CA VAL A 147 -1.62 -16.98 -3.36
C VAL A 147 -0.40 -16.29 -3.95
N LEU A 148 -0.55 -15.00 -4.22
CA LEU A 148 0.48 -14.16 -4.83
C LEU A 148 1.51 -13.68 -3.82
N GLY A 149 2.74 -13.51 -4.29
CA GLY A 149 3.80 -12.84 -3.53
C GLY A 149 3.61 -11.32 -3.41
N VAL A 150 4.65 -10.61 -3.02
CA VAL A 150 4.60 -9.14 -2.88
C VAL A 150 4.58 -8.47 -4.25
N GLY A 151 3.55 -7.67 -4.50
CA GLY A 151 3.43 -6.80 -5.67
C GLY A 151 3.42 -5.31 -5.34
N GLY A 152 3.31 -4.46 -6.37
CA GLY A 152 3.27 -3.01 -6.23
C GLY A 152 2.14 -2.50 -5.32
N ALA A 153 0.98 -3.13 -5.37
CA ALA A 153 -0.15 -2.83 -4.48
C ALA A 153 0.21 -3.08 -3.00
N SER A 154 0.71 -4.29 -2.67
CA SER A 154 1.12 -4.62 -1.31
C SER A 154 2.21 -3.68 -0.77
N THR A 155 3.20 -3.32 -1.59
CA THR A 155 4.25 -2.37 -1.20
C THR A 155 3.70 -0.95 -1.02
N THR A 156 2.78 -0.52 -1.88
CA THR A 156 2.12 0.79 -1.75
C THR A 156 1.34 0.87 -0.45
N LEU A 157 0.53 -0.14 -0.13
CA LEU A 157 -0.21 -0.20 1.13
C LEU A 157 0.74 -0.18 2.33
N ALA A 158 1.80 -0.99 2.31
CA ALA A 158 2.80 -0.99 3.37
C ALA A 158 3.45 0.39 3.55
N GLY A 159 3.74 1.10 2.46
CA GLY A 159 4.35 2.43 2.48
C GLY A 159 3.43 3.54 3.00
N ILE A 160 2.12 3.47 2.76
CA ILE A 160 1.14 4.46 3.26
C ILE A 160 0.61 4.14 4.65
N THR A 161 0.84 2.92 5.16
CA THR A 161 0.28 2.48 6.45
C THR A 161 0.82 3.31 7.62
N VAL A 162 -0.06 3.78 8.51
CA VAL A 162 0.30 4.44 9.77
C VAL A 162 0.79 3.39 10.77
N ARG A 163 2.00 3.57 11.31
CA ARG A 163 2.70 2.55 12.11
C ARG A 163 2.94 2.95 13.57
N THR A 164 2.03 3.72 14.14
CA THR A 164 2.08 4.01 15.58
C THR A 164 1.93 2.71 16.38
N PRO A 165 2.54 2.58 17.58
CA PRO A 165 2.31 1.42 18.43
C PRO A 165 0.82 1.22 18.74
N VAL A 166 0.32 0.00 18.52
CA VAL A 166 -1.08 -0.38 18.75
C VAL A 166 -1.19 -1.68 19.55
N SER A 167 -2.29 -1.83 20.26
CA SER A 167 -2.62 -3.08 20.97
C SER A 167 -3.18 -4.15 20.04
N ALA A 168 -3.96 -3.77 19.02
CA ALA A 168 -4.61 -4.70 18.11
C ALA A 168 -4.65 -4.17 16.67
N ALA A 169 -4.14 -4.98 15.74
CA ALA A 169 -4.22 -4.76 14.30
C ALA A 169 -4.98 -5.91 13.60
N LEU A 170 -5.70 -5.57 12.53
CA LEU A 170 -6.39 -6.51 11.63
C LEU A 170 -5.82 -6.39 10.22
N ASP A 171 -5.33 -7.50 9.67
CA ASP A 171 -4.99 -7.65 8.25
C ASP A 171 -6.12 -8.43 7.54
N LEU A 172 -6.92 -7.72 6.75
CA LEU A 172 -8.12 -8.26 6.10
C LEU A 172 -7.83 -8.61 4.64
N GLY A 173 -7.96 -9.89 4.29
CA GLY A 173 -7.48 -10.45 3.02
C GLY A 173 -5.96 -10.59 3.04
N THR A 174 -5.43 -11.32 4.03
CA THR A 174 -3.99 -11.31 4.36
C THR A 174 -3.10 -11.85 3.24
N GLY A 175 -3.60 -12.72 2.37
CA GLY A 175 -2.85 -13.22 1.22
C GLY A 175 -1.53 -13.89 1.61
N SER A 176 -0.39 -13.29 1.22
CA SER A 176 0.96 -13.77 1.60
C SER A 176 1.40 -13.38 3.01
N GLY A 177 0.61 -12.58 3.73
CA GLY A 177 0.90 -12.17 5.10
C GLY A 177 1.80 -10.94 5.22
N ILE A 178 2.07 -10.22 4.12
CA ILE A 178 2.98 -9.06 4.11
C ILE A 178 2.50 -7.93 5.04
N GLN A 179 1.20 -7.62 5.07
CA GLN A 179 0.71 -6.56 5.96
C GLN A 179 0.68 -7.02 7.42
N ALA A 180 0.25 -8.26 7.69
CA ALA A 180 0.39 -8.87 9.01
C ALA A 180 1.85 -8.86 9.53
N LEU A 181 2.82 -9.11 8.65
CA LEU A 181 4.25 -9.05 8.98
C LEU A 181 4.68 -7.63 9.36
N HIS A 182 4.34 -6.60 8.57
CA HIS A 182 4.59 -5.20 8.94
C HIS A 182 3.90 -4.83 10.26
N ALA A 183 2.63 -5.23 10.44
CA ALA A 183 1.84 -4.97 11.64
C ALA A 183 2.49 -5.60 12.89
N SER A 184 3.09 -6.79 12.77
CA SER A 184 3.72 -7.50 13.90
C SER A 184 4.85 -6.72 14.60
N ARG A 185 5.40 -5.69 13.94
CA ARG A 185 6.47 -4.83 14.50
C ARG A 185 5.95 -3.76 15.46
N HIS A 186 4.70 -3.34 15.30
CA HIS A 186 4.12 -2.24 16.07
C HIS A 186 2.77 -2.58 16.71
N ALA A 187 2.21 -3.76 16.43
CA ALA A 187 1.01 -4.27 17.06
C ALA A 187 1.35 -5.32 18.13
N THR A 188 0.70 -5.24 19.30
CA THR A 188 0.83 -6.28 20.34
C THR A 188 0.16 -7.60 19.91
N ARG A 189 -0.94 -7.50 19.17
CA ARG A 189 -1.65 -8.65 18.58
C ARG A 189 -2.07 -8.32 17.15
N VAL A 190 -1.83 -9.26 16.25
CA VAL A 190 -2.30 -9.22 14.86
C VAL A 190 -3.35 -10.32 14.68
N THR A 191 -4.53 -9.94 14.19
CA THR A 191 -5.52 -10.86 13.63
C THR A 191 -5.39 -10.78 12.11
N ALA A 192 -5.34 -11.92 11.41
CA ALA A 192 -5.31 -11.94 9.96
C ALA A 192 -6.46 -12.82 9.42
N THR A 193 -7.22 -12.30 8.46
CA THR A 193 -8.38 -12.99 7.89
C THR A 193 -8.22 -13.18 6.39
N ASP A 194 -8.76 -14.29 5.89
CA ASP A 194 -8.85 -14.57 4.45
C ASP A 194 -9.99 -15.55 4.17
N LEU A 195 -10.58 -15.47 2.99
CA LEU A 195 -11.52 -16.48 2.49
C LEU A 195 -10.79 -17.75 2.05
N ASN A 196 -9.52 -17.61 1.66
CA ASN A 196 -8.72 -18.71 1.16
C ASN A 196 -7.92 -19.34 2.32
N PRO A 197 -8.24 -20.58 2.76
CA PRO A 197 -7.47 -21.25 3.82
C PRO A 197 -5.99 -21.45 3.44
N ARG A 198 -5.67 -21.52 2.14
CA ARG A 198 -4.28 -21.56 1.64
C ARG A 198 -3.52 -20.27 1.94
N ALA A 199 -4.18 -19.11 1.86
CA ALA A 199 -3.58 -17.81 2.17
C ALA A 199 -3.29 -17.66 3.66
N LEU A 200 -4.20 -18.10 4.54
CA LEU A 200 -3.95 -18.17 5.97
C LEU A 200 -2.73 -19.05 6.29
N HIS A 201 -2.63 -20.21 5.64
CA HIS A 201 -1.50 -21.11 5.82
C HIS A 201 -0.18 -20.49 5.33
N ILE A 202 -0.17 -19.85 4.16
CA ILE A 202 1.01 -19.14 3.65
C ILE A 202 1.39 -17.97 4.57
N THR A 203 0.42 -17.23 5.10
CA THR A 203 0.65 -16.16 6.08
C THR A 203 1.36 -16.70 7.32
N ALA A 204 0.95 -17.86 7.84
CA ALA A 204 1.64 -18.53 8.93
C ALA A 204 3.11 -18.84 8.59
N LEU A 205 3.36 -19.36 7.39
CA LEU A 205 4.72 -19.68 6.91
C LEU A 205 5.57 -18.41 6.75
N THR A 206 5.03 -17.33 6.19
CA THR A 206 5.70 -16.03 6.05
C THR A 206 6.11 -15.47 7.41
N LEU A 207 5.19 -15.44 8.38
CA LEU A 207 5.47 -14.93 9.73
C LEU A 207 6.55 -15.78 10.42
N ALA A 208 6.42 -17.10 10.38
CA ALA A 208 7.38 -18.02 10.99
C ALA A 208 8.77 -17.92 10.35
N LEU A 209 8.86 -17.91 9.02
CA LEU A 209 10.12 -17.83 8.30
C LEU A 209 10.79 -16.47 8.47
N SER A 210 10.02 -15.39 8.65
CA SER A 210 10.55 -14.05 8.94
C SER A 210 10.94 -13.88 10.41
N GLY A 211 10.59 -14.82 11.30
CA GLY A 211 10.83 -14.73 12.74
C GLY A 211 9.88 -13.76 13.46
N ALA A 212 8.71 -13.49 12.89
CA ALA A 212 7.68 -12.66 13.49
C ALA A 212 6.78 -13.48 14.44
N GLN A 213 6.08 -12.77 15.33
CA GLN A 213 5.06 -13.39 16.18
C GLN A 213 3.92 -13.94 15.31
N ALA A 214 3.41 -15.11 15.66
CA ALA A 214 2.24 -15.68 15.00
C ALA A 214 1.00 -14.78 15.16
N ALA A 215 0.25 -14.62 14.07
CA ALA A 215 -1.04 -13.94 14.07
C ALA A 215 -2.18 -14.90 14.47
N ASP A 216 -3.30 -14.34 14.91
CA ASP A 216 -4.57 -15.06 15.05
C ASP A 216 -5.24 -15.17 13.66
N LEU A 217 -5.19 -16.36 13.08
CA LEU A 217 -5.62 -16.64 11.70
C LEU A 217 -7.07 -17.12 11.68
N ARG A 218 -7.93 -16.46 10.90
CA ARG A 218 -9.36 -16.81 10.84
C ARG A 218 -9.90 -16.83 9.41
N GLU A 219 -10.59 -17.90 9.06
CA GLU A 219 -11.21 -18.07 7.75
C GLU A 219 -12.58 -17.39 7.68
N GLY A 220 -12.83 -16.61 6.63
CA GLY A 220 -14.16 -16.13 6.27
C GLY A 220 -14.15 -14.80 5.52
N SER A 221 -15.35 -14.33 5.14
CA SER A 221 -15.50 -13.15 4.28
C SER A 221 -15.41 -11.87 5.09
N LEU A 222 -14.60 -10.90 4.63
CA LEU A 222 -14.53 -9.56 5.21
C LEU A 222 -14.42 -9.61 6.75
N PHE A 223 -15.45 -9.13 7.45
CA PHE A 223 -15.52 -9.06 8.91
C PHE A 223 -16.34 -10.20 9.55
N GLU A 224 -16.86 -11.16 8.79
CA GLU A 224 -17.58 -12.33 9.34
C GLU A 224 -16.79 -13.08 10.44
N PRO A 225 -15.45 -13.26 10.33
CA PRO A 225 -14.66 -13.93 11.38
C PRO A 225 -14.34 -13.05 12.59
N VAL A 226 -14.73 -11.77 12.55
CA VAL A 226 -14.50 -10.79 13.60
C VAL A 226 -15.77 -10.67 14.43
N ARG A 227 -15.65 -10.83 15.74
CA ARG A 227 -16.80 -10.68 16.64
C ARG A 227 -17.30 -9.24 16.62
N ASP A 228 -18.61 -9.05 16.80
CA ASP A 228 -19.21 -7.71 16.79
C ASP A 228 -18.63 -6.75 17.83
N ASP A 229 -18.16 -7.26 18.96
CA ASP A 229 -17.54 -6.51 20.04
C ASP A 229 -16.02 -6.31 19.88
N GLU A 230 -15.41 -6.92 18.86
CA GLU A 230 -13.98 -6.84 18.60
C GLU A 230 -13.64 -5.62 17.73
N THR A 231 -12.77 -4.77 18.25
CA THR A 231 -12.34 -3.52 17.61
C THR A 231 -10.83 -3.38 17.58
N TYR A 232 -10.34 -2.64 16.58
CA TYR A 232 -8.92 -2.52 16.25
C TYR A 232 -8.50 -1.05 16.19
N GLU A 233 -7.21 -0.80 16.47
CA GLU A 233 -6.60 0.53 16.30
C GLU A 233 -5.96 0.67 14.92
N LEU A 234 -5.71 -0.46 14.24
CA LEU A 234 -5.25 -0.51 12.86
C LEU A 234 -6.01 -1.59 12.09
N ILE A 235 -6.62 -1.23 10.96
CA ILE A 235 -7.17 -2.17 9.99
C ILE A 235 -6.48 -1.90 8.65
N VAL A 236 -5.90 -2.91 8.04
CA VAL A 236 -5.28 -2.81 6.71
C VAL A 236 -5.90 -3.83 5.78
N SER A 237 -6.12 -3.43 4.53
CA SER A 237 -6.56 -4.37 3.50
C SER A 237 -6.04 -3.97 2.12
N ASN A 238 -5.52 -4.97 1.41
CA ASN A 238 -5.36 -4.92 -0.04
C ASN A 238 -6.41 -5.84 -0.66
N PRO A 239 -7.69 -5.44 -0.70
CA PRO A 239 -8.78 -6.33 -1.09
C PRO A 239 -8.69 -6.68 -2.59
N PRO A 240 -9.40 -7.71 -3.06
CA PRO A 240 -9.60 -7.96 -4.48
C PRO A 240 -10.49 -6.86 -5.10
N PHE A 241 -9.94 -5.66 -5.30
CA PHE A 241 -10.69 -4.48 -5.72
C PHE A 241 -10.90 -4.36 -7.25
N VAL A 242 -10.63 -5.42 -8.03
CA VAL A 242 -10.85 -5.39 -9.47
C VAL A 242 -12.34 -5.47 -9.75
N ILE A 243 -12.81 -4.53 -10.58
CA ILE A 243 -14.20 -4.38 -10.97
C ILE A 243 -14.39 -5.15 -12.28
N SER A 244 -14.59 -6.46 -12.17
CA SER A 244 -14.77 -7.38 -13.30
C SER A 244 -16.23 -7.83 -13.44
N PRO A 245 -16.67 -8.24 -14.65
CA PRO A 245 -17.89 -9.02 -14.81
C PRO A 245 -17.76 -10.37 -14.10
N GLY A 246 -18.55 -10.56 -13.05
CA GLY A 246 -18.50 -11.77 -12.22
C GLY A 246 -17.21 -11.90 -11.38
N ALA A 247 -17.03 -13.07 -10.78
CA ALA A 247 -15.99 -13.38 -9.81
C ALA A 247 -15.11 -14.54 -10.28
N ARG A 248 -14.32 -14.33 -11.34
CA ARG A 248 -13.56 -15.42 -12.00
C ARG A 248 -12.25 -15.74 -11.26
N LEU A 249 -11.62 -14.75 -10.65
CA LEU A 249 -10.32 -14.86 -9.99
C LEU A 249 -10.37 -14.31 -8.57
N THR A 250 -10.42 -15.20 -7.57
CA THR A 250 -10.61 -14.86 -6.15
C THR A 250 -9.60 -13.86 -5.58
N TYR A 251 -8.36 -13.86 -6.08
CA TYR A 251 -7.30 -12.98 -5.56
C TYR A 251 -7.43 -11.51 -6.02
N ARG A 252 -8.29 -11.21 -7.01
CA ARG A 252 -8.42 -9.86 -7.57
C ARG A 252 -9.85 -9.40 -7.83
N ASP A 253 -10.75 -10.31 -8.21
CA ASP A 253 -12.13 -9.99 -8.57
C ASP A 253 -12.97 -9.88 -7.28
N GLY A 254 -13.65 -8.75 -7.08
CA GLY A 254 -14.25 -8.43 -5.78
C GLY A 254 -15.49 -9.23 -5.38
N GLY A 255 -15.97 -10.14 -6.22
CA GLY A 255 -17.11 -11.02 -5.92
C GLY A 255 -18.48 -10.33 -5.86
N MET A 256 -18.49 -9.01 -5.71
CA MET A 256 -19.66 -8.14 -5.61
C MET A 256 -19.81 -7.31 -6.90
N GLY A 257 -21.01 -6.78 -7.13
CA GLY A 257 -21.26 -5.96 -8.32
C GLY A 257 -20.52 -4.62 -8.24
N GLY A 258 -19.77 -4.27 -9.28
CA GLY A 258 -19.12 -2.96 -9.34
C GLY A 258 -18.07 -2.79 -8.25
N ASP A 259 -18.14 -1.70 -7.52
CA ASP A 259 -17.25 -1.36 -6.40
C ASP A 259 -17.91 -1.53 -5.01
N ASP A 260 -19.00 -2.31 -4.94
CA ASP A 260 -19.73 -2.59 -3.69
C ASP A 260 -18.85 -3.28 -2.63
N LEU A 261 -17.81 -4.02 -3.04
CA LEU A 261 -16.82 -4.59 -2.11
C LEU A 261 -16.09 -3.50 -1.34
N CYS A 262 -15.49 -2.53 -2.06
CA CYS A 262 -14.77 -1.41 -1.45
C CYS A 262 -15.69 -0.57 -0.57
N ARG A 263 -16.92 -0.31 -1.03
CA ARG A 263 -17.93 0.40 -0.24
C ARG A 263 -18.24 -0.33 1.07
N SER A 264 -18.51 -1.63 1.00
CA SER A 264 -18.84 -2.46 2.17
C SER A 264 -17.68 -2.52 3.15
N LEU A 265 -16.45 -2.64 2.64
CA LEU A 265 -15.22 -2.62 3.42
C LEU A 265 -15.06 -1.30 4.19
N VAL A 266 -15.22 -0.16 3.52
CA VAL A 266 -15.13 1.18 4.14
C VAL A 266 -16.16 1.33 5.26
N GLN A 267 -17.41 0.93 5.02
CA GLN A 267 -18.49 1.05 5.99
C GLN A 267 -18.26 0.17 7.22
N GLN A 268 -17.98 -1.13 7.00
CA GLN A 268 -17.78 -2.09 8.10
C GLN A 268 -16.49 -1.79 8.88
N ALA A 269 -15.42 -1.34 8.22
CA ALA A 269 -14.20 -1.00 8.92
C ALA A 269 -14.40 0.16 9.90
N GLY A 270 -15.14 1.20 9.51
CA GLY A 270 -15.44 2.31 10.42
C GLY A 270 -16.17 1.87 11.70
N GLU A 271 -17.00 0.84 11.63
CA GLU A 271 -17.69 0.23 12.78
C GLU A 271 -16.77 -0.58 13.69
N ARG A 272 -15.65 -1.09 13.15
CA ARG A 272 -14.67 -1.92 13.87
C ARG A 272 -13.43 -1.15 14.35
N LEU A 273 -13.34 0.15 14.08
CA LEU A 273 -12.27 0.99 14.58
C LEU A 273 -12.53 1.45 16.02
N ARG A 274 -11.48 1.42 16.84
CA ARG A 274 -11.41 2.17 18.11
C ARG A 274 -11.21 3.65 17.82
N GLU A 275 -11.58 4.50 18.78
CA GLU A 275 -11.36 5.94 18.72
C GLU A 275 -9.90 6.29 18.40
N GLY A 276 -9.67 7.18 17.42
CA GLY A 276 -8.35 7.53 16.91
C GLY A 276 -7.65 6.45 16.06
N GLY A 277 -8.23 5.25 15.95
CA GLY A 277 -7.70 4.16 15.14
C GLY A 277 -7.85 4.41 13.64
N PHE A 278 -6.97 3.80 12.85
CA PHE A 278 -6.90 3.97 11.39
C PHE A 278 -7.34 2.73 10.64
N ALA A 279 -8.07 2.93 9.54
CA ALA A 279 -8.27 1.87 8.54
C ALA A 279 -7.76 2.32 7.17
N GLN A 280 -6.95 1.49 6.51
CA GLN A 280 -6.24 1.86 5.29
C GLN A 280 -6.37 0.79 4.22
N PHE A 281 -6.84 1.21 3.05
CA PHE A 281 -7.17 0.32 1.95
C PHE A 281 -6.65 0.83 0.63
N LEU A 282 -6.26 -0.09 -0.24
CA LEU A 282 -6.25 0.18 -1.67
C LEU A 282 -7.64 -0.10 -2.25
N ALA A 283 -8.07 0.72 -3.20
CA ALA A 283 -9.39 0.60 -3.78
C ALA A 283 -9.42 1.10 -5.22
N ASN A 284 -10.32 0.48 -6.00
CA ASN A 284 -10.85 1.04 -7.22
C ASN A 284 -12.30 1.47 -7.00
N TRP A 285 -12.75 2.48 -7.76
CA TRP A 285 -14.13 2.95 -7.74
C TRP A 285 -14.59 3.42 -9.11
N GLN A 286 -15.89 3.29 -9.37
CA GLN A 286 -16.51 3.65 -10.63
C GLN A 286 -16.80 5.15 -10.70
N HIS A 287 -16.50 5.76 -11.84
CA HIS A 287 -17.02 7.06 -12.25
C HIS A 287 -18.29 6.82 -13.06
N VAL A 288 -19.44 7.08 -12.45
CA VAL A 288 -20.76 6.80 -13.02
C VAL A 288 -21.32 8.05 -13.70
N GLU A 289 -21.89 7.89 -14.89
CA GLU A 289 -22.51 8.98 -15.63
C GLU A 289 -23.64 9.65 -14.84
N GLY A 290 -23.53 10.97 -14.67
CA GLY A 290 -24.53 11.77 -13.94
C GLY A 290 -24.30 11.85 -12.42
N GLU A 291 -23.23 11.24 -11.90
CA GLU A 291 -22.82 11.35 -10.50
C GLU A 291 -21.48 12.08 -10.39
N ASP A 292 -21.34 12.94 -9.37
CA ASP A 292 -20.03 13.46 -8.97
C ASP A 292 -19.29 12.36 -8.19
N TRP A 293 -18.12 11.96 -8.66
CA TRP A 293 -17.41 10.81 -8.10
C TRP A 293 -16.93 11.11 -6.66
N GLN A 294 -16.62 12.37 -6.34
CA GLN A 294 -16.23 12.75 -5.00
C GLN A 294 -17.40 12.60 -4.03
N ASP A 295 -18.58 13.13 -4.38
CA ASP A 295 -19.78 13.00 -3.55
C ASP A 295 -20.21 11.54 -3.36
N ARG A 296 -20.05 10.71 -4.41
CA ARG A 296 -20.29 9.27 -4.32
C ARG A 296 -19.38 8.60 -3.30
N LEU A 297 -18.07 8.90 -3.31
CA LEU A 297 -17.13 8.35 -2.32
C LEU A 297 -17.34 8.91 -0.92
N ARG A 298 -17.71 10.20 -0.79
CA ARG A 298 -18.12 10.77 0.51
C ARG A 298 -19.26 9.97 1.14
N SER A 299 -20.20 9.49 0.33
CA SER A 299 -21.34 8.68 0.80
C SER A 299 -20.96 7.30 1.34
N TRP A 300 -19.74 6.82 1.06
CA TRP A 300 -19.25 5.54 1.59
C TRP A 300 -18.78 5.66 3.04
N VAL A 301 -18.30 6.84 3.43
CA VAL A 301 -17.71 7.07 4.75
C VAL A 301 -18.79 6.95 5.84
N PRO A 302 -18.66 6.02 6.79
CA PRO A 302 -19.63 5.88 7.87
C PRO A 302 -19.56 7.06 8.84
N ARG A 303 -20.62 7.25 9.63
CA ARG A 303 -20.65 8.28 10.68
C ARG A 303 -19.55 8.03 11.72
N GLY A 304 -19.00 9.11 12.28
CA GLY A 304 -17.93 9.02 13.29
C GLY A 304 -16.58 8.63 12.70
N CYS A 305 -16.34 8.92 11.42
CA CYS A 305 -15.05 8.73 10.78
C CYS A 305 -14.64 9.99 10.02
N ASP A 306 -13.42 10.45 10.25
CA ASP A 306 -12.70 11.28 9.29
C ASP A 306 -12.21 10.38 8.14
N ALA A 307 -12.07 10.94 6.95
CA ALA A 307 -11.56 10.21 5.80
C ALA A 307 -10.69 11.07 4.88
N TRP A 308 -9.64 10.45 4.38
CA TRP A 308 -8.80 10.99 3.31
C TRP A 308 -8.72 9.97 2.18
N ILE A 309 -9.39 10.31 1.07
CA ILE A 309 -9.54 9.47 -0.12
C ILE A 309 -8.77 10.14 -1.27
N VAL A 310 -7.77 9.44 -1.80
CA VAL A 310 -6.86 10.00 -2.81
C VAL A 310 -6.90 9.15 -4.07
N GLN A 311 -7.42 9.73 -5.16
CA GLN A 311 -7.32 9.16 -6.51
C GLN A 311 -5.92 9.42 -7.07
N ARG A 312 -5.19 8.35 -7.40
CA ARG A 312 -3.84 8.44 -8.00
C ARG A 312 -3.86 8.29 -9.51
N GLU A 313 -4.84 7.58 -10.04
CA GLU A 313 -4.97 7.33 -11.47
C GLU A 313 -6.45 7.20 -11.84
N VAL A 314 -6.78 7.55 -13.08
CA VAL A 314 -8.07 7.28 -13.70
C VAL A 314 -7.80 6.62 -15.05
N GLN A 315 -8.55 5.57 -15.35
CA GLN A 315 -8.55 4.93 -16.66
C GLN A 315 -9.97 4.91 -17.20
N ASP A 316 -10.11 5.09 -18.51
CA ASP A 316 -11.39 4.81 -19.16
C ASP A 316 -11.70 3.30 -19.10
N VAL A 317 -12.96 2.93 -19.36
CA VAL A 317 -13.40 1.54 -19.28
C VAL A 317 -12.69 0.59 -20.25
N THR A 318 -12.22 1.10 -21.40
CA THR A 318 -11.48 0.29 -22.38
C THR A 318 -10.08 -0.04 -21.89
N GLN A 319 -9.34 0.98 -21.43
CA GLN A 319 -8.02 0.82 -20.82
C GLN A 319 -8.07 -0.10 -19.59
N TYR A 320 -9.08 0.08 -18.74
CA TYR A 320 -9.27 -0.72 -17.54
C TYR A 320 -9.48 -2.20 -17.87
N ALA A 321 -10.41 -2.51 -18.78
CA ALA A 321 -10.68 -3.89 -19.19
C ALA A 321 -9.44 -4.53 -19.84
N GLU A 322 -8.75 -3.81 -20.73
CA GLU A 322 -7.53 -4.28 -21.39
C GLU A 322 -6.42 -4.60 -20.40
N LEU A 323 -6.21 -3.76 -19.38
CA LEU A 323 -5.22 -3.99 -18.32
C LEU A 323 -5.46 -5.34 -17.64
N TRP A 324 -6.69 -5.59 -17.18
CA TRP A 324 -7.01 -6.79 -16.39
C TRP A 324 -7.14 -8.07 -17.22
N LEU A 325 -7.58 -7.97 -18.48
CA LEU A 325 -7.54 -9.09 -19.43
C LEU A 325 -6.09 -9.44 -19.80
N ARG A 326 -5.21 -8.43 -19.90
CA ARG A 326 -3.78 -8.67 -20.12
C ARG A 326 -3.12 -9.32 -18.92
N ASP A 327 -3.42 -8.85 -17.71
CA ASP A 327 -2.93 -9.41 -16.46
C ASP A 327 -3.29 -10.89 -16.29
N ALA A 328 -4.53 -11.29 -16.63
CA ALA A 328 -4.94 -12.70 -16.61
C ALA A 328 -4.35 -13.54 -17.76
N GLY A 329 -3.61 -12.90 -18.68
CA GLY A 329 -3.06 -13.54 -19.88
C GLY A 329 -4.10 -13.90 -20.93
N ASP A 330 -5.34 -13.40 -20.84
CA ASP A 330 -6.43 -13.78 -21.75
C ASP A 330 -6.09 -13.40 -23.21
N HIS A 331 -5.34 -12.32 -23.40
CA HIS A 331 -4.80 -11.88 -24.68
C HIS A 331 -3.85 -12.88 -25.39
N ARG A 332 -3.35 -13.91 -24.70
CA ARG A 332 -2.45 -14.93 -25.27
C ARG A 332 -3.20 -16.15 -25.79
N GLY A 333 -4.49 -16.25 -25.51
CA GLY A 333 -5.34 -17.36 -25.88
C GLY A 333 -5.94 -17.22 -27.28
N ASP A 334 -7.13 -17.76 -27.44
CA ASP A 334 -7.93 -17.60 -28.66
C ASP A 334 -8.45 -16.17 -28.81
N THR A 335 -8.30 -15.60 -30.01
CA THR A 335 -8.70 -14.21 -30.30
C THR A 335 -10.20 -14.01 -30.11
N ALA A 336 -11.03 -14.95 -30.59
CA ALA A 336 -12.49 -14.81 -30.47
C ALA A 336 -12.96 -14.90 -29.01
N ALA A 337 -12.35 -15.77 -28.21
CA ALA A 337 -12.62 -15.84 -26.77
C ALA A 337 -12.20 -14.54 -26.04
N TYR A 338 -11.06 -13.94 -26.40
CA TYR A 338 -10.64 -12.65 -25.85
C TYR A 338 -11.63 -11.53 -26.22
N GLU A 339 -12.02 -11.44 -27.49
CA GLU A 339 -12.98 -10.43 -27.98
C GLU A 339 -14.33 -10.55 -27.27
N ALA A 340 -14.87 -11.76 -27.11
CA ALA A 340 -16.12 -11.99 -26.39
C ALA A 340 -16.03 -11.63 -24.89
N LEU A 341 -14.89 -11.93 -24.25
CA LEU A 341 -14.66 -11.51 -22.87
C LEU A 341 -14.57 -9.99 -22.75
N TYR A 342 -13.87 -9.33 -23.66
CA TYR A 342 -13.76 -7.88 -23.67
C TYR A 342 -15.13 -7.22 -23.87
N ASP A 343 -15.93 -7.70 -24.83
CA ASP A 343 -17.30 -7.24 -25.07
C ASP A 343 -18.16 -7.34 -23.79
N ALA A 344 -18.08 -8.47 -23.07
CA ALA A 344 -18.78 -8.65 -21.81
C ALA A 344 -18.36 -7.67 -20.69
N TRP A 345 -17.08 -7.23 -20.68
CA TRP A 345 -16.64 -6.16 -19.77
C TRP A 345 -17.27 -4.82 -20.13
N LEU A 346 -17.31 -4.48 -21.41
CA LEU A 346 -17.88 -3.22 -21.89
C LEU A 346 -19.40 -3.18 -21.69
N ASP A 347 -20.10 -4.29 -21.93
CA ASP A 347 -21.55 -4.42 -21.67
C ASP A 347 -21.90 -4.17 -20.19
N GLU A 348 -21.12 -4.73 -19.26
CA GLU A 348 -21.34 -4.55 -17.81
C GLU A 348 -21.10 -3.08 -17.40
N PHE A 349 -20.06 -2.43 -17.94
CA PHE A 349 -19.81 -1.01 -17.70
C PHE A 349 -20.89 -0.12 -18.30
N GLU A 350 -21.35 -0.42 -19.52
CA GLU A 350 -22.44 0.31 -20.17
C GLU A 350 -23.75 0.17 -19.39
N ALA A 351 -24.10 -1.05 -18.96
CA ALA A 351 -25.30 -1.31 -18.16
C ALA A 351 -25.31 -0.51 -16.84
N ARG A 352 -24.14 -0.27 -16.27
CA ARG A 352 -23.93 0.52 -15.05
C ARG A 352 -23.62 2.00 -15.32
N LYS A 353 -23.57 2.41 -16.59
CA LYS A 353 -23.20 3.76 -17.03
C LYS A 353 -21.84 4.24 -16.51
N VAL A 354 -20.89 3.33 -16.38
CA VAL A 354 -19.53 3.64 -15.93
C VAL A 354 -18.75 4.23 -17.10
N LYS A 355 -18.07 5.35 -16.87
CA LYS A 355 -17.24 6.02 -17.89
C LYS A 355 -15.75 5.84 -17.65
N ALA A 356 -15.35 5.71 -16.39
CA ALA A 356 -13.97 5.52 -15.98
C ALA A 356 -13.92 4.77 -14.65
N VAL A 357 -12.73 4.29 -14.30
CA VAL A 357 -12.42 3.71 -13.00
C VAL A 357 -11.26 4.48 -12.40
N GLY A 358 -11.47 4.97 -11.18
CA GLY A 358 -10.43 5.58 -10.36
C GLY A 358 -9.69 4.54 -9.54
N PHE A 359 -8.39 4.75 -9.36
CA PHE A 359 -7.50 3.93 -8.56
C PHE A 359 -6.89 4.79 -7.46
N GLY A 360 -6.80 4.26 -6.25
CA GLY A 360 -6.17 5.00 -5.18
C GLY A 360 -6.17 4.28 -3.85
N TRP A 361 -6.15 5.09 -2.79
CA TRP A 361 -6.24 4.60 -1.43
C TRP A 361 -7.28 5.40 -0.64
N ILE A 362 -7.77 4.74 0.40
CA ILE A 362 -8.71 5.29 1.37
C ILE A 362 -8.07 5.14 2.73
N THR A 363 -7.95 6.24 3.47
CA THR A 363 -7.65 6.21 4.91
C THR A 363 -8.85 6.72 5.67
N LEU A 364 -9.34 5.91 6.61
CA LEU A 364 -10.32 6.29 7.61
C LEU A 364 -9.62 6.50 8.95
N ARG A 365 -10.14 7.41 9.76
CA ARG A 365 -9.81 7.50 11.18
C ARG A 365 -11.08 7.65 12.00
N ARG A 366 -11.26 6.81 13.01
CA ARG A 366 -12.41 6.94 13.92
C ARG A 366 -12.32 8.26 14.68
N THR A 367 -13.43 8.97 14.75
CA THR A 367 -13.56 10.23 15.50
C THR A 367 -14.91 10.31 16.21
N ASP A 368 -14.93 10.94 17.38
CA ASP A 368 -16.12 11.36 18.10
C ASP A 368 -16.68 12.73 17.67
N SER A 369 -16.05 13.39 16.69
CA SER A 369 -16.47 14.69 16.18
C SER A 369 -17.88 14.67 15.59
N ASP A 370 -18.70 15.67 15.97
CA ASP A 370 -20.01 15.94 15.36
C ASP A 370 -19.91 16.38 13.89
N ALA A 371 -18.74 16.84 13.46
CA ALA A 371 -18.43 17.28 12.10
C ALA A 371 -17.17 16.55 11.58
N PRO A 372 -17.32 15.33 11.00
CA PRO A 372 -16.21 14.61 10.41
C PRO A 372 -15.64 15.34 9.18
N SER A 373 -14.33 15.30 9.01
CA SER A 373 -13.62 15.80 7.85
C SER A 373 -13.51 14.70 6.79
N ILE A 374 -14.05 14.95 5.61
CA ILE A 374 -14.01 14.01 4.48
C ILE A 374 -13.37 14.69 3.28
N THR A 375 -12.09 14.42 3.08
CA THR A 375 -11.31 14.92 1.95
C THR A 375 -11.28 13.86 0.86
N VAL A 376 -11.80 14.23 -0.31
CA VAL A 376 -11.75 13.40 -1.52
C VAL A 376 -11.07 14.20 -2.61
N GLU A 377 -9.90 13.77 -3.05
CA GLU A 377 -9.07 14.52 -4.00
C GLU A 377 -8.43 13.64 -5.07
N GLU A 378 -8.03 14.27 -6.17
CA GLU A 378 -7.20 13.66 -7.19
C GLU A 378 -5.76 14.16 -7.05
N TRP A 379 -4.80 13.23 -7.00
CA TRP A 379 -3.38 13.51 -6.88
C TRP A 379 -2.54 12.55 -7.73
N PRO A 380 -2.42 12.79 -9.06
CA PRO A 380 -1.68 11.90 -9.96
C PRO A 380 -0.17 12.11 -9.91
N HIS A 381 0.31 12.95 -9.00
CA HIS A 381 1.71 13.36 -8.90
C HIS A 381 2.52 12.39 -8.01
N PRO A 382 3.85 12.35 -8.16
CA PRO A 382 4.72 11.58 -7.29
C PRO A 382 4.61 12.02 -5.82
N VAL A 383 4.67 11.06 -4.90
CA VAL A 383 4.70 11.27 -3.45
C VAL A 383 5.99 10.68 -2.87
N GLU A 384 6.39 11.14 -1.68
CA GLU A 384 7.46 10.51 -0.90
C GLU A 384 7.02 9.11 -0.42
N GLN A 385 7.98 8.19 -0.30
CA GLN A 385 7.75 6.85 0.24
C GLN A 385 8.83 6.56 1.29
N PRO A 386 8.46 6.04 2.48
CA PRO A 386 7.10 5.79 2.96
C PRO A 386 6.30 7.07 3.25
N LEU A 387 4.96 6.96 3.25
CA LEU A 387 4.00 8.07 3.44
C LEU A 387 3.23 7.98 4.78
N GLY A 388 3.35 6.88 5.53
CA GLY A 388 2.56 6.63 6.75
C GLY A 388 2.57 7.79 7.77
N ASP A 389 3.72 8.42 8.00
CA ASP A 389 3.82 9.57 8.90
C ASP A 389 3.07 10.79 8.38
N ALA A 390 3.20 11.10 7.08
CA ALA A 390 2.47 12.20 6.46
C ALA A 390 0.96 11.98 6.47
N VAL A 391 0.50 10.72 6.39
CA VAL A 391 -0.92 10.35 6.59
C VAL A 391 -1.35 10.67 8.01
N ARG A 392 -0.65 10.18 9.03
CA ARG A 392 -0.96 10.50 10.44
C ARG A 392 -1.01 12.01 10.68
N GLU A 393 0.01 12.72 10.23
CA GLU A 393 0.12 14.17 10.43
C GLU A 393 -1.00 14.96 9.73
N HIS A 394 -1.56 14.47 8.62
CA HIS A 394 -2.75 15.08 8.02
C HIS A 394 -3.92 15.09 9.00
N PHE A 395 -4.18 13.96 9.65
CA PHE A 395 -5.26 13.84 10.62
C PHE A 395 -4.99 14.62 11.92
N ASP A 396 -3.73 14.71 12.35
CA ASP A 396 -3.33 15.59 13.47
C ASP A 396 -3.64 17.07 13.16
N ARG A 397 -3.40 17.50 11.92
CA ARG A 397 -3.72 18.87 11.46
C ARG A 397 -5.21 19.11 11.32
N VAL A 398 -5.99 18.09 10.93
CA VAL A 398 -7.46 18.16 10.93
C VAL A 398 -7.99 18.42 12.36
N ASP A 399 -7.47 17.70 13.37
CA ASP A 399 -7.90 17.92 14.76
C ASP A 399 -7.51 19.30 15.29
N TYR A 400 -6.30 19.75 14.96
CA TYR A 400 -5.85 21.09 15.30
C TYR A 400 -6.80 22.14 14.71
N LEU A 401 -7.09 22.07 13.42
CA LEU A 401 -7.96 23.04 12.74
C LEU A 401 -9.41 22.99 13.20
N ARG A 402 -9.90 21.81 13.62
CA ARG A 402 -11.25 21.65 14.17
C ARG A 402 -11.44 22.43 15.47
N THR A 403 -10.39 22.55 16.28
CA THR A 403 -10.44 23.20 17.60
C THR A 403 -9.97 24.66 17.58
N HIS A 404 -9.47 25.16 16.44
CA HIS A 404 -8.92 26.51 16.30
C HIS A 404 -9.74 27.36 15.33
N ASP A 405 -10.55 28.26 15.90
CA ASP A 405 -11.19 29.33 15.15
C ASP A 405 -10.18 30.38 14.67
N ASP A 406 -10.63 31.37 13.91
CA ASP A 406 -9.73 32.36 13.31
C ASP A 406 -8.97 33.19 14.36
N ALA A 407 -9.59 33.47 15.51
CA ALA A 407 -8.93 34.18 16.60
C ALA A 407 -7.83 33.32 17.25
N ALA A 408 -8.11 32.02 17.46
CA ALA A 408 -7.13 31.06 17.95
C ALA A 408 -5.97 30.88 16.97
N LEU A 409 -6.24 30.80 15.66
CA LEU A 409 -5.20 30.74 14.63
C LEU A 409 -4.30 31.98 14.64
N LEU A 410 -4.87 33.18 14.82
CA LEU A 410 -4.09 34.41 14.93
C LEU A 410 -3.26 34.49 16.22
N ALA A 411 -3.69 33.85 17.29
CA ALA A 411 -2.94 33.76 18.55
C ALA A 411 -1.85 32.67 18.52
N ALA A 412 -2.00 31.66 17.66
CA ALA A 412 -1.10 30.53 17.54
C ALA A 412 0.26 30.90 16.93
N HIS A 413 1.23 30.01 17.14
CA HIS A 413 2.58 30.08 16.60
C HIS A 413 2.74 28.97 15.57
N PHE A 414 3.38 29.28 14.45
CA PHE A 414 3.59 28.33 13.37
C PHE A 414 5.06 28.29 12.97
N ARG A 415 5.48 27.10 12.54
CA ARG A 415 6.77 26.88 11.89
C ARG A 415 6.53 26.46 10.44
N LEU A 416 7.33 26.96 9.51
CA LEU A 416 7.38 26.44 8.16
C LEU A 416 7.89 24.99 8.19
N ALA A 417 7.16 24.10 7.53
CA ALA A 417 7.60 22.70 7.41
C ALA A 417 9.00 22.62 6.77
N PRO A 418 9.79 21.58 7.06
CA PRO A 418 11.12 21.42 6.46
C PRO A 418 11.01 21.20 4.95
N GLU A 419 12.05 21.63 4.22
CA GLU A 419 12.20 21.41 2.77
C GLU A 419 11.05 21.98 1.91
N ILE A 420 10.49 23.11 2.34
CA ILE A 420 9.65 23.96 1.49
C ILE A 420 10.54 24.86 0.63
N ILE A 421 10.31 24.86 -0.68
CA ILE A 421 10.95 25.78 -1.63
C ILE A 421 9.91 26.79 -2.13
N GLN A 422 10.34 28.05 -2.25
CA GLN A 422 9.55 29.09 -2.90
C GLN A 422 10.02 29.26 -4.35
N GLU A 423 9.10 29.08 -5.29
CA GLU A 423 9.28 29.40 -6.71
C GLU A 423 8.58 30.73 -7.01
N GLN A 424 9.28 31.64 -7.69
CA GLN A 424 8.73 32.91 -8.14
C GLN A 424 8.79 32.99 -9.66
N VAL A 425 7.69 33.38 -10.29
CA VAL A 425 7.60 33.62 -11.74
C VAL A 425 7.14 35.05 -11.95
N GLY A 426 7.89 35.81 -12.73
CA GLY A 426 7.59 37.20 -13.08
C GLY A 426 8.59 37.76 -14.08
N LEU A 427 8.28 38.94 -14.63
CA LEU A 427 9.18 39.65 -15.53
C LEU A 427 10.47 40.09 -14.80
N PRO A 428 11.65 39.92 -15.39
CA PRO A 428 12.89 40.43 -14.81
C PRO A 428 12.80 41.94 -14.52
N GLY A 429 13.00 42.32 -13.25
CA GLY A 429 12.96 43.71 -12.80
C GLY A 429 11.57 44.23 -12.39
N ALA A 430 10.53 43.39 -12.38
CA ALA A 430 9.24 43.74 -11.78
C ALA A 430 9.36 43.81 -10.24
N GLU A 431 8.60 44.73 -9.62
CA GLU A 431 8.57 44.93 -8.17
C GLU A 431 7.88 43.77 -7.45
N ASP A 432 6.85 43.18 -8.07
CA ASP A 432 6.14 42.00 -7.58
C ASP A 432 6.16 40.85 -8.60
N PRO A 433 6.31 39.58 -8.17
CA PRO A 433 6.17 38.42 -9.03
C PRO A 433 4.70 38.20 -9.45
N GLU A 434 4.48 37.69 -10.66
CA GLU A 434 3.14 37.32 -11.15
C GLU A 434 2.57 36.11 -10.40
N HIS A 435 3.45 35.18 -10.02
CA HIS A 435 3.11 33.97 -9.27
C HIS A 435 4.17 33.67 -8.21
N VAL A 436 3.71 33.37 -6.99
CA VAL A 436 4.52 32.73 -5.96
C VAL A 436 3.94 31.36 -5.65
N VAL A 437 4.79 30.34 -5.64
CA VAL A 437 4.41 28.95 -5.37
C VAL A 437 5.27 28.42 -4.22
N LEU A 438 4.63 27.86 -3.21
CA LEU A 438 5.32 27.06 -2.19
C LEU A 438 5.25 25.59 -2.61
N ARG A 439 6.40 24.91 -2.63
CA ARG A 439 6.52 23.51 -3.01
C ARG A 439 7.10 22.68 -1.88
N GLN A 440 6.42 21.61 -1.50
CA GLN A 440 6.94 20.61 -0.57
C GLN A 440 7.75 19.56 -1.35
N HIS A 441 8.90 19.17 -0.81
CA HIS A 441 9.68 18.03 -1.33
C HIS A 441 9.43 16.72 -0.57
N ARG A 442 8.76 16.82 0.59
CA ARG A 442 8.37 15.71 1.46
C ARG A 442 6.87 15.37 1.37
N GLY A 443 6.49 14.21 1.90
CA GLY A 443 5.11 13.72 2.00
C GLY A 443 4.39 13.69 0.64
N MET A 444 3.26 14.38 0.55
CA MET A 444 2.47 14.47 -0.68
C MET A 444 3.13 15.30 -1.79
N ARG A 445 4.24 16.00 -1.50
CA ARG A 445 4.95 16.88 -2.44
C ARG A 445 4.06 17.95 -3.08
N ARG A 446 3.21 18.58 -2.26
CA ARG A 446 2.22 19.55 -2.76
C ARG A 446 2.91 20.80 -3.28
N ALA A 447 2.23 21.46 -4.21
CA ALA A 447 2.53 22.82 -4.62
C ALA A 447 1.27 23.66 -4.47
N THR A 448 1.38 24.82 -3.82
CA THR A 448 0.26 25.72 -3.62
C THR A 448 0.64 27.14 -4.04
N LYS A 449 -0.26 27.81 -4.75
CA LYS A 449 -0.07 29.22 -5.12
C LYS A 449 -0.37 30.08 -3.89
N VAL A 450 0.54 30.98 -3.58
CA VAL A 450 0.35 31.99 -2.55
C VAL A 450 0.51 33.38 -3.16
N ASP A 451 -0.08 34.38 -2.51
CA ASP A 451 0.19 35.78 -2.76
C ASP A 451 1.45 36.24 -1.99
N THR A 452 1.86 37.48 -2.20
CA THR A 452 3.04 38.07 -1.54
C THR A 452 2.92 38.04 -0.02
N VAL A 453 1.71 38.26 0.52
CA VAL A 453 1.43 38.21 1.96
C VAL A 453 1.61 36.78 2.49
N GLY A 454 1.01 35.77 1.85
CA GLY A 454 1.13 34.37 2.26
C GLY A 454 2.56 33.85 2.16
N ALA A 455 3.30 34.24 1.12
CA ALA A 455 4.72 33.92 1.00
C ALA A 455 5.57 34.56 2.10
N GLY A 456 5.35 35.85 2.37
CA GLY A 456 6.02 36.56 3.45
C GLY A 456 5.68 35.98 4.82
N PHE A 457 4.42 35.64 5.05
CA PHE A 457 3.96 34.99 6.28
C PHE A 457 4.64 33.64 6.49
N ALA A 458 4.61 32.76 5.49
CA ALA A 458 5.26 31.46 5.54
C ALA A 458 6.78 31.58 5.78
N GLY A 459 7.44 32.55 5.14
CA GLY A 459 8.87 32.80 5.29
C GLY A 459 9.31 33.29 6.69
N VAL A 460 8.38 33.85 7.47
CA VAL A 460 8.65 34.36 8.84
C VAL A 460 8.18 33.37 9.92
N CYS A 461 7.44 32.32 9.57
CA CYS A 461 7.00 31.29 10.50
C CYS A 461 8.17 30.43 11.01
N ASP A 462 8.83 30.86 12.07
CA ASP A 462 9.89 30.12 12.77
C ASP A 462 9.46 29.57 14.15
N GLY A 463 8.22 29.86 14.55
CA GLY A 463 7.62 29.50 15.83
C GLY A 463 7.81 30.52 16.96
N THR A 464 8.49 31.64 16.73
CA THR A 464 8.82 32.61 17.80
C THR A 464 7.78 33.71 17.99
N MET A 465 6.99 34.01 16.96
CA MET A 465 5.95 35.04 16.97
C MET A 465 4.58 34.44 16.65
N SER A 466 3.53 34.99 17.26
CA SER A 466 2.18 34.62 16.91
C SER A 466 1.83 35.10 15.51
N ALA A 467 0.95 34.37 14.82
CA ALA A 467 0.52 34.70 13.47
C ALA A 467 0.01 36.14 13.36
N GLY A 468 -0.77 36.60 14.33
CA GLY A 468 -1.28 37.97 14.37
C GLY A 468 -0.17 39.04 14.46
N ARG A 469 0.96 38.77 15.12
CA ARG A 469 2.10 39.70 15.18
C ARG A 469 2.91 39.69 13.88
N ILE A 470 3.04 38.52 13.25
CA ILE A 470 3.66 38.41 11.92
C ILE A 470 2.85 39.23 10.91
N LEU A 471 1.51 39.10 10.93
CA LEU A 471 0.64 39.86 10.03
C LEU A 471 0.70 41.37 10.27
N ASP A 472 0.79 41.84 11.51
CA ASP A 472 0.98 43.27 11.80
C ASP A 472 2.28 43.82 11.18
N ALA A 473 3.37 43.04 11.27
CA ALA A 473 4.65 43.44 10.70
C ALA A 473 4.59 43.44 9.17
N ILE A 474 3.96 42.44 8.56
CA ILE A 474 3.76 42.40 7.10
C ILE A 474 2.92 43.58 6.64
N ALA A 475 1.80 43.88 7.31
CA ALA A 475 0.93 45.00 6.98
C ALA A 475 1.69 46.34 6.97
N GLN A 476 2.59 46.55 7.93
CA GLN A 476 3.48 47.73 7.96
C GLN A 476 4.45 47.77 6.77
N LEU A 477 4.99 46.63 6.34
CA LEU A 477 5.92 46.53 5.23
C LEU A 477 5.24 46.77 3.86
N VAL A 478 4.03 46.25 3.67
CA VAL A 478 3.29 46.38 2.41
C VAL A 478 2.38 47.61 2.35
N GLY A 479 2.24 48.35 3.45
CA GLY A 479 1.40 49.55 3.54
C GLY A 479 -0.11 49.27 3.54
N GLU A 480 -0.52 48.09 4.00
CA GLU A 480 -1.93 47.70 4.12
C GLU A 480 -2.47 47.89 5.55
N ASP A 481 -3.80 47.93 5.70
CA ASP A 481 -4.47 47.97 7.02
C ASP A 481 -4.31 46.62 7.76
N PRO A 482 -3.66 46.59 8.94
CA PRO A 482 -3.48 45.36 9.73
C PRO A 482 -4.80 44.67 10.09
N VAL A 483 -5.90 45.41 10.25
CA VAL A 483 -7.21 44.85 10.58
C VAL A 483 -7.76 44.05 9.41
N LEU A 484 -7.67 44.59 8.19
CA LEU A 484 -8.12 43.90 6.98
C LEU A 484 -7.29 42.64 6.70
N LEU A 485 -5.97 42.72 6.94
CA LEU A 485 -5.08 41.57 6.75
C LEU A 485 -5.43 40.43 7.74
N ARG A 486 -5.63 40.76 9.01
CA ARG A 486 -6.04 39.78 10.04
C ARG A 486 -7.40 39.15 9.80
N ASP A 487 -8.31 39.86 9.14
CA ASP A 487 -9.65 39.33 8.82
C ASP A 487 -9.59 38.30 7.69
N ARG A 488 -8.76 38.51 6.66
CA ARG A 488 -8.72 37.64 5.46
C ARG A 488 -7.71 36.49 5.52
N THR A 489 -6.59 36.66 6.21
CA THR A 489 -5.49 35.67 6.20
C THR A 489 -5.75 34.36 6.96
N PRO A 490 -6.63 34.26 7.99
CA PRO A 490 -6.92 32.99 8.67
C PRO A 490 -7.35 31.86 7.72
N ALA A 491 -8.09 32.17 6.65
CA ALA A 491 -8.45 31.19 5.62
C ALA A 491 -7.22 30.60 4.91
N GLN A 492 -6.21 31.42 4.62
CA GLN A 492 -4.95 30.98 4.01
C GLN A 492 -4.08 30.22 5.02
N ILE A 493 -4.02 30.64 6.29
CA ILE A 493 -3.33 29.90 7.35
C ILE A 493 -3.93 28.50 7.48
N ARG A 494 -5.27 28.39 7.52
CA ARG A 494 -5.98 27.12 7.60
C ARG A 494 -5.60 26.20 6.44
N LEU A 495 -5.59 26.72 5.20
CA LEU A 495 -5.16 25.96 4.01
C LEU A 495 -3.71 25.48 4.13
N LEU A 496 -2.79 26.37 4.52
CA LEU A 496 -1.36 26.04 4.64
C LEU A 496 -1.10 25.02 5.76
N VAL A 497 -1.84 25.09 6.88
CA VAL A 497 -1.79 24.08 7.94
C VAL A 497 -2.38 22.76 7.45
N GLU A 498 -3.57 22.75 6.88
CA GLU A 498 -4.23 21.53 6.39
C GLU A 498 -3.33 20.75 5.41
N GLN A 499 -2.73 21.47 4.45
CA GLN A 499 -1.82 20.92 3.45
C GLN A 499 -0.41 20.62 3.97
N GLY A 500 -0.08 20.97 5.22
CA GLY A 500 1.20 20.66 5.85
C GLY A 500 2.35 21.57 5.43
N PHE A 501 2.08 22.77 4.93
CA PHE A 501 3.11 23.80 4.72
C PHE A 501 3.49 24.47 6.04
N LEU A 502 2.54 24.58 6.98
CA LEU A 502 2.75 25.15 8.30
C LEU A 502 2.44 24.13 9.39
N GLU A 503 3.33 24.03 10.36
CA GLU A 503 3.21 23.19 11.55
C GLU A 503 2.87 24.06 12.76
N PRO A 504 1.78 23.77 13.49
CA PRO A 504 1.51 24.41 14.77
C PRO A 504 2.62 24.16 15.78
N VAL A 505 2.99 25.19 16.54
CA VAL A 505 3.95 25.09 17.65
C VAL A 505 3.17 25.13 18.96
N GLY A 506 3.27 24.05 19.73
CA GLY A 506 2.67 23.91 21.06
C GLY A 506 3.53 24.48 22.19
#